data_AF-A0A448X5D4-F1
#
_entry.id   AF-A0A448X5D4-F1
#
_cell.length_a   1.000
_cell.length_b   1.000
_cell.length_c   1.000
_cell.angle_alpha   90.00
_cell.angle_beta   90.00
_cell.angle_gamma   90.00
#
_symmetry.space_group_name_H-M   'P 1'
#
loop_
_entity.id
_entity.type
_entity.pdbx_description
1 polymer ?
#
loop_
_entity_poly.entity_id
_entity_poly.type
_entity_poly.pdbx_seq_one_letter_code
_entity_poly.pdbx_strand_id
1 'polypeptide(L)'
;MASCSADNSLKVFLIPTDISFSGAPKSVLWGCISAAHEGDINSVCWRPRYSPRNILTYDKDALMVATAGDDGKIKFWSVVTSGAIEAFAT
;
A
#
# COMPACT_ATOMS: atom_id res chain seq x y z
N MET A 1 -3.56 1.87 4.79
CA MET A 1 -3.02 0.60 5.35
C MET A 1 -2.80 -0.38 4.20
N ALA A 2 -1.81 -1.27 4.27
CA ALA A 2 -1.65 -2.36 3.29
C ALA A 2 -1.57 -3.70 4.02
N SER A 3 -1.98 -4.76 3.35
CA SER A 3 -1.80 -6.14 3.78
C SER A 3 -1.37 -7.01 2.61
N CYS A 4 -0.60 -8.04 2.92
CA CYS A 4 -0.21 -9.09 2.00
C CYS A 4 -0.56 -10.46 2.60
N SER A 5 -0.71 -11.49 1.76
CA SER A 5 -1.30 -12.77 2.16
C SER A 5 -0.80 -13.94 1.29
N ALA A 6 -1.04 -15.17 1.76
CA ALA A 6 -0.76 -16.43 1.06
C ALA A 6 -1.71 -16.69 -0.15
N ASP A 7 -2.60 -15.75 -0.44
CA ASP A 7 -3.37 -15.72 -1.68
C ASP A 7 -2.64 -14.91 -2.79
N ASN A 8 -1.34 -14.67 -2.60
CA ASN A 8 -0.46 -13.90 -3.48
C ASN A 8 -0.93 -12.46 -3.73
N SER A 9 -1.85 -11.95 -2.91
CA SER A 9 -2.50 -10.67 -3.13
C SER A 9 -1.89 -9.54 -2.30
N LEU A 10 -1.77 -8.36 -2.92
CA LEU A 10 -1.55 -7.10 -2.23
C LEU A 10 -2.87 -6.33 -2.17
N LYS A 11 -3.32 -6.02 -0.95
CA LYS A 11 -4.54 -5.24 -0.70
C LYS A 11 -4.19 -3.95 0.02
N VAL A 12 -4.75 -2.84 -0.45
CA VAL A 12 -4.58 -1.52 0.17
C VAL A 12 -5.95 -1.04 0.64
N PHE A 13 -6.00 -0.55 1.87
CA PHE A 13 -7.21 -0.05 2.52
C PHE A 13 -7.07 1.43 2.85
N LEU A 14 -8.10 2.19 2.52
CA LEU A 14 -8.29 3.55 2.99
C LEU A 14 -8.96 3.49 4.36
N ILE A 15 -8.31 4.08 5.36
CA ILE A 15 -8.85 4.19 6.72
C ILE A 15 -9.22 5.66 6.92
N PRO A 16 -10.50 5.97 7.21
CA PRO A 16 -10.93 7.33 7.50
C PRO A 16 -10.17 7.93 8.68
N THR A 17 -9.86 9.22 8.61
CA THR A 17 -9.14 9.96 9.67
C THR A 17 -10.01 10.26 10.89
N ASP A 18 -11.34 10.29 10.73
CA ASP A 18 -12.28 10.44 11.85
C ASP A 18 -12.50 9.11 12.56
N ILE A 19 -11.47 8.68 13.28
CA ILE A 19 -11.51 7.50 14.14
C ILE A 19 -12.22 7.90 15.44
N SER A 20 -13.55 8.03 15.39
CA SER A 20 -14.35 8.09 16.62
C SER A 20 -14.24 6.75 17.34
N PHE A 21 -13.87 6.76 18.63
CA PHE A 21 -13.59 5.57 19.44
C PHE A 21 -14.82 4.69 19.76
N SER A 22 -15.94 4.96 19.11
CA SER A 22 -17.19 4.22 19.25
C SER A 22 -17.36 3.28 18.06
N GLY A 23 -16.73 2.10 18.13
CA GLY A 23 -16.86 1.03 17.14
C GLY A 23 -15.60 0.76 16.31
N ALA A 24 -15.63 -0.33 15.54
CA ALA A 24 -14.54 -0.65 14.62
C ALA A 24 -14.51 0.35 13.45
N PRO A 25 -13.35 0.92 13.08
CA PRO A 25 -13.25 1.83 11.96
C PRO A 25 -13.67 1.11 10.66
N LYS A 26 -14.58 1.72 9.90
CA LYS A 26 -14.96 1.23 8.58
C LYS A 26 -13.85 1.57 7.58
N SER A 27 -12.97 0.61 7.31
CA SER A 27 -12.00 0.72 6.22
C SER A 27 -12.65 0.39 4.88
N VAL A 28 -12.22 1.07 3.83
CA VAL A 28 -12.63 0.78 2.45
C VAL A 28 -11.48 0.09 1.73
N LEU A 29 -11.74 -1.03 1.03
CA LEU A 29 -10.76 -1.62 0.12
C LEU A 29 -10.51 -0.61 -1.01
N TRP A 30 -9.31 -0.05 -1.03
CA TRP A 30 -8.96 1.02 -1.96
C TRP A 30 -8.43 0.46 -3.27
N GLY A 31 -7.66 -0.63 -3.22
CA GLY A 31 -7.20 -1.35 -4.39
C GLY A 31 -6.68 -2.75 -4.03
N CYS A 32 -6.63 -3.62 -5.04
CA CYS A 32 -6.20 -5.01 -4.90
C CYS A 32 -5.47 -5.48 -6.15
N ILE A 33 -4.31 -6.12 -5.97
CA ILE A 33 -3.62 -6.88 -7.01
C ILE A 33 -3.62 -8.35 -6.58
N SER A 34 -4.46 -9.16 -7.22
CA SER A 34 -4.71 -10.55 -6.80
C SER A 34 -3.55 -11.52 -7.06
N ALA A 35 -2.65 -11.19 -7.97
CA ALA A 35 -1.46 -11.98 -8.29
C ALA A 35 -0.22 -11.08 -8.28
N ALA A 36 0.02 -10.42 -7.15
CA ALA A 36 1.13 -9.50 -7.01
C ALA A 36 2.48 -10.25 -7.09
N HIS A 37 2.53 -11.51 -6.65
CA HIS A 37 3.68 -12.40 -6.76
C HIS A 37 3.29 -13.79 -7.31
N GLU A 38 4.26 -14.54 -7.82
CA GLU A 38 4.09 -15.96 -8.23
C GLU A 38 4.35 -16.89 -7.02
N GLY A 39 3.79 -16.56 -5.87
CA GLY A 39 4.01 -17.20 -4.58
C GLY A 39 3.61 -16.29 -3.41
N ASP A 40 3.65 -16.82 -2.19
CA ASP A 40 3.22 -16.12 -0.98
C ASP A 40 3.99 -14.81 -0.80
N ILE A 41 3.30 -13.78 -0.31
CA ILE A 41 3.95 -12.52 0.02
C ILE A 41 4.29 -12.51 1.51
N ASN A 42 5.58 -12.51 1.81
CA ASN A 42 6.12 -12.62 3.15
C ASN A 42 6.24 -11.27 3.87
N SER A 43 6.30 -10.16 3.13
CA SER A 43 6.46 -8.84 3.72
C SER A 43 5.87 -7.73 2.85
N VAL A 44 5.36 -6.68 3.50
CA VAL A 44 4.85 -5.46 2.89
C VAL A 44 5.30 -4.25 3.69
N CYS A 45 5.81 -3.21 3.02
CA CYS A 45 6.27 -1.98 3.67
C CYS A 45 5.93 -0.75 2.84
N TRP A 46 5.27 0.24 3.45
CA TRP A 46 5.05 1.55 2.85
C TRP A 46 6.35 2.35 2.83
N ARG A 47 6.61 3.09 1.73
CA ARG A 47 7.69 4.08 1.67
C ARG A 47 7.50 5.12 2.79
N PRO A 48 8.46 5.29 3.71
CA PRO A 48 8.37 6.35 4.71
C PRO A 48 8.31 7.71 4.03
N ARG A 49 7.31 8.52 4.41
CA ARG A 49 7.21 9.91 3.95
C ARG A 49 8.01 10.78 4.90
N TYR A 50 9.22 11.17 4.50
CA TYR A 50 9.97 12.20 5.20
C TYR A 50 9.40 13.56 4.82
N SER A 51 8.56 14.14 5.68
CA SER A 51 8.31 15.58 5.65
C SER A 51 9.29 16.22 6.64
N PRO A 52 10.32 16.97 6.18
CA PRO A 52 11.04 17.84 7.10
C PRO A 52 10.02 18.81 7.69
N ARG A 53 9.94 18.87 9.04
CA ARG A 53 9.01 19.71 9.82
C ARG A 53 9.10 21.18 9.40
N ASN A 54 8.40 21.58 8.33
CA ASN A 54 8.03 22.95 7.94
C ASN A 54 7.68 23.09 6.46
N ILE A 55 7.89 22.07 5.63
CA ILE A 55 7.60 22.22 4.20
C ILE A 55 6.24 21.60 3.93
N LEU A 56 5.23 22.47 3.78
CA LEU A 56 3.92 22.18 3.19
C LEU A 56 4.04 21.88 1.68
N THR A 57 5.11 21.20 1.26
CA THR A 57 5.14 20.60 -0.08
C THR A 57 4.16 19.44 0.00
N TYR A 58 2.97 19.69 -0.52
CA TYR A 58 2.05 18.65 -0.96
C TYR A 58 2.87 17.74 -1.88
N ASP A 59 3.43 16.70 -1.28
CA ASP A 59 4.09 15.64 -2.00
C ASP A 59 2.99 14.91 -2.78
N LYS A 60 2.77 15.40 -4.01
CA LYS A 60 1.90 14.79 -5.01
C LYS A 60 2.46 13.45 -5.48
N ASP A 61 3.64 13.04 -5.02
CA ASP A 61 4.18 11.74 -5.34
C ASP A 61 3.19 10.66 -4.91
N ALA A 62 3.00 9.71 -5.83
CA ALA A 62 2.24 8.51 -5.56
C ALA A 62 2.75 7.83 -4.29
N LEU A 63 1.83 7.25 -3.53
CA LEU A 63 2.20 6.47 -2.36
C LEU A 63 2.90 5.21 -2.85
N MET A 64 4.10 4.93 -2.36
CA MET A 64 4.84 3.75 -2.77
C MET A 64 4.78 2.67 -1.70
N VAL A 65 4.65 1.42 -2.12
CA VAL A 65 4.74 0.24 -1.25
C VAL A 65 5.66 -0.80 -1.88
N ALA A 66 6.45 -1.48 -1.07
CA ALA A 66 7.31 -2.59 -1.46
C ALA A 66 6.76 -3.90 -0.91
N THR A 67 6.83 -4.97 -1.70
CA THR A 67 6.50 -6.34 -1.30
C THR A 67 7.65 -7.30 -1.62
N ALA A 68 7.81 -8.35 -0.82
CA ALA A 68 8.75 -9.44 -1.07
C ALA A 68 8.03 -10.79 -0.88
N GLY A 69 8.27 -11.74 -1.79
CA GLY A 69 7.58 -13.02 -1.79
C GLY A 69 8.45 -14.23 -2.16
N ASP A 70 7.83 -15.40 -2.15
CA ASP A 70 8.46 -16.71 -2.42
C ASP A 70 8.93 -16.86 -3.88
N ASP A 71 8.44 -16.00 -4.77
CA ASP A 71 8.93 -15.91 -6.15
C ASP A 71 10.36 -15.33 -6.26
N GLY A 72 11.00 -15.05 -5.12
CA GLY A 72 12.35 -14.52 -5.02
C GLY A 72 12.47 -13.07 -5.45
N LYS A 73 11.36 -12.35 -5.62
CA LYS A 73 11.34 -10.98 -6.13
C LYS A 73 10.96 -9.98 -5.04
N ILE A 74 11.52 -8.79 -5.16
CA ILE A 74 11.00 -7.58 -4.51
C ILE A 74 10.29 -6.77 -5.59
N LYS A 75 9.04 -6.37 -5.33
CA LYS A 75 8.25 -5.55 -6.24
C LYS A 75 7.87 -4.23 -5.59
N PHE A 76 7.90 -3.17 -6.39
CA PHE A 76 7.48 -1.84 -5.98
C PHE A 76 6.18 -1.48 -6.67
N TRP A 77 5.29 -0.85 -5.92
CA TRP A 77 3.97 -0.48 -6.39
C TRP A 77 3.72 1.00 -6.15
N SER A 78 3.15 1.64 -7.15
CA SER A 78 2.61 2.99 -7.08
C SER A 78 1.13 2.91 -6.73
N VAL A 79 0.71 3.62 -5.70
CA VAL A 79 -0.69 3.76 -5.28
C VAL A 79 -1.09 5.21 -5.50
N VAL A 80 -1.94 5.43 -6.50
CA VAL A 80 -2.46 6.75 -6.83
C VAL A 80 -3.68 7.08 -5.98
N THR A 81 -3.89 8.37 -5.70
CA THR A 81 -4.99 8.85 -4.86
C THR A 81 -6.39 8.57 -5.42
N SER A 82 -6.50 8.13 -6.68
CA SER A 82 -7.75 7.61 -7.27
C SER A 82 -8.07 6.16 -6.86
N GLY A 83 -7.16 5.46 -6.17
CA GLY A 83 -7.31 4.07 -5.73
C GLY A 83 -6.71 3.02 -6.67
N ALA A 84 -6.14 3.40 -7.82
CA ALA A 84 -5.40 2.46 -8.65
C ALA A 84 -4.06 2.10 -8.01
N ILE A 85 -3.68 0.83 -8.14
CA ILE A 85 -2.40 0.28 -7.73
C ILE A 85 -1.73 -0.27 -8.98
N GLU A 86 -0.51 0.15 -9.25
CA GLU A 86 0.21 -0.24 -10.46
C GLU A 86 1.63 -0.68 -10.11
N ALA A 87 2.13 -1.71 -10.81
CA ALA A 87 3.52 -2.13 -10.68
C ALA A 87 4.43 -1.03 -11.24
N PHE A 88 5.50 -0.72 -10.52
CA PHE A 88 6.54 0.16 -11.02
C PHE A 88 7.52 -0.66 -11.87
N ALA A 89 7.64 -0.33 -13.16
CA ALA A 89 8.67 -0.88 -14.02
C ALA A 89 9.94 -0.04 -13.88
N THR A 90 11.07 -0.71 -13.60
CA THR A 90 12.42 -0.14 -13.77
C THR A 90 12.91 -0.34 -15.19
#